data_AF-A0A0C2F8L0-F1
#
_entry.id   AF-A0A0C2F8L0-F1
#
_cell.length_a   1.000
_cell.length_b   1.000
_cell.length_c   1.000
_cell.angle_alpha   90.00
_cell.angle_beta   90.00
_cell.angle_gamma   90.00
#
_symmetry.space_group_name_H-M   'P 1'
#
loop_
_entity.id
_entity.type
_entity.pdbx_description
1 polymer ?
#
loop_
_entity_poly.entity_id
_entity_poly.type
_entity_poly.pdbx_seq_one_letter_code
_entity_poly.pdbx_strand_id
1 'polypeptide(L)' 'MGAYYIDAQFSEKAVNYFEKASIMQPNEIKWQLMMASSHRRAGNYQKALELYRNIHKKFPANIECK' A
#
# COMPACT_ATOMS: atom_id res chain seq x y z
N MET A 1 -7.14 -17.11 16.36
CA MET A 1 -5.82 -17.08 15.71
C MET A 1 -5.88 -17.22 14.18
N GLY A 2 -6.91 -17.84 13.58
CA GLY A 2 -6.98 -18.00 12.10
C GLY A 2 -7.12 -16.71 11.27
N ALA A 3 -7.92 -15.74 11.72
CA ALA A 3 -8.18 -14.52 10.94
C ALA A 3 -6.93 -13.63 10.73
N TYR A 4 -6.05 -13.55 11.72
CA TYR A 4 -4.79 -12.79 11.61
C TYR A 4 -3.82 -13.43 10.61
N TYR A 5 -3.75 -14.76 10.58
CA TYR A 5 -2.87 -15.48 9.66
C TYR A 5 -3.32 -15.31 8.20
N ILE A 6 -4.63 -15.30 7.97
CA ILE A 6 -5.20 -15.07 6.63
C ILE A 6 -4.91 -13.63 6.18
N ASP A 7 -5.08 -12.63 7.05
CA ASP A 7 -4.85 -11.23 6.72
C ASP A 7 -3.36 -10.92 6.45
N ALA A 8 -2.45 -11.52 7.24
CA ALA A 8 -1.00 -11.46 7.01
C ALA A 8 -0.58 -12.14 5.70
N GLN A 9 -1.11 -13.33 5.42
CA GLN A 9 -0.79 -14.07 4.19
C GLN A 9 -1.33 -13.38 2.93
N PHE A 10 -2.48 -12.69 3.03
CA PHE A 10 -3.02 -11.89 1.94
C PHE A 10 -2.21 -10.61 1.72
N SER A 11 -1.72 -9.97 2.77
CA SER A 11 -0.98 -8.71 2.65
C SER A 11 0.37 -8.88 1.95
N GLU A 12 1.10 -9.98 2.17
CA GLU A 12 2.33 -10.28 1.40
C GLU A 12 2.05 -10.52 -0.10
N LYS A 13 1.04 -11.33 -0.43
CA LYS A 13 0.66 -11.57 -1.83
C LYS A 13 0.17 -10.28 -2.51
N ALA A 14 -0.58 -9.46 -1.77
CA ALA A 14 -1.09 -8.19 -2.27
C ALA A 14 0.05 -7.23 -2.59
N VAL A 15 1.07 -7.11 -1.72
CA VAL A 15 2.25 -6.27 -1.97
C VAL A 15 2.95 -6.67 -3.27
N ASN A 16 3.18 -7.97 -3.49
CA ASN A 16 3.81 -8.44 -4.72
C ASN A 16 2.96 -8.17 -5.98
N TYR A 17 1.64 -8.25 -5.86
CA TYR A 17 0.72 -7.95 -6.97
C TYR A 17 0.70 -6.45 -7.29
N PHE A 18 0.70 -5.61 -6.25
CA PHE A 18 0.71 -4.16 -6.40
C PHE A 18 2.06 -3.63 -6.88
N GLU A 19 3.18 -4.27 -6.52
CA GLU A 19 4.49 -3.92 -7.06
C GLU A 19 4.52 -4.12 -8.57
N LYS A 20 4.05 -5.27 -9.06
CA LYS A 20 3.91 -5.53 -10.50
C LYS A 20 2.95 -4.55 -11.19
N ALA A 21 1.82 -4.26 -10.55
CA ALA A 21 0.86 -3.29 -11.08
C ALA A 21 1.44 -1.87 -11.12
N SER A 22 2.25 -1.48 -10.13
CA SER A 22 2.95 -0.20 -10.09
C SER A 22 4.05 -0.09 -11.14
N ILE A 23 4.62 -1.22 -11.61
CA ILE A 23 5.55 -1.24 -12.75
C ILE A 23 4.79 -1.03 -14.06
N MET A 24 3.62 -1.65 -14.22
CA MET A 24 2.78 -1.48 -15.42
C MET A 24 2.13 -0.09 -15.49
N GLN A 25 1.71 0.46 -14.34
CA GLN A 25 1.04 1.75 -14.23
C GLN A 25 1.69 2.60 -13.12
N PRO A 26 2.89 3.16 -13.38
CA PRO A 26 3.61 3.96 -12.40
C PRO A 26 2.92 5.27 -12.04
N ASN A 27 1.91 5.67 -12.84
CA ASN A 27 1.16 6.90 -12.67
C ASN A 27 -0.10 6.73 -11.80
N GLU A 28 -0.44 5.50 -11.39
CA GLU A 28 -1.62 5.25 -10.57
C GLU A 28 -1.30 5.18 -9.07
N ILE A 29 -1.91 6.10 -8.33
CA ILE A 29 -1.75 6.21 -6.88
C ILE A 29 -2.49 5.10 -6.13
N LYS A 30 -3.54 4.52 -6.75
CA LYS A 30 -4.37 3.47 -6.14
C LYS A 30 -3.56 2.26 -5.71
N TRP A 31 -2.58 1.85 -6.52
CA TRP A 31 -1.72 0.69 -6.19
C TRP A 31 -0.87 0.96 -4.96
N GLN A 32 -0.32 2.17 -4.84
CA GLN A 32 0.50 2.56 -3.69
C GLN A 32 -0.34 2.71 -2.41
N LEU A 33 -1.58 3.23 -2.52
CA LEU A 33 -2.54 3.27 -1.40
C LEU A 33 -2.94 1.87 -0.94
N MET A 34 -3.17 0.94 -1.88
CA MET A 34 -3.48 -0.45 -1.54
C MET A 34 -2.28 -1.18 -0.91
N MET A 35 -1.05 -0.91 -1.35
CA MET A 35 0.16 -1.38 -0.65
C MET A 35 0.23 -0.85 0.78
N ALA A 36 0.03 0.45 0.99
CA ALA A 36 0.06 1.07 2.31
C ALA A 36 -1.00 0.45 3.25
N SER A 37 -2.21 0.22 2.73
CA SER A 37 -3.30 -0.44 3.45
C SER A 37 -2.97 -1.89 3.81
N SER A 38 -2.37 -2.66 2.87
CA SER A 38 -1.88 -4.02 3.15
C SER A 38 -0.79 -4.02 4.22
N HIS A 39 0.15 -3.08 4.19
CA HIS A 39 1.17 -2.96 5.25
C HIS A 39 0.55 -2.62 6.60
N ARG A 40 -0.47 -1.76 6.65
CA ARG A 40 -1.21 -1.45 7.88
C ARG A 40 -1.87 -2.71 8.46
N ARG A 41 -2.51 -3.51 7.60
CA ARG A 41 -3.17 -4.77 7.95
C ARG A 41 -2.21 -5.85 8.42
N ALA A 42 -1.03 -5.94 7.79
CA ALA A 42 0.08 -6.80 8.21
C ALA A 42 0.70 -6.42 9.57
N GLY A 43 0.26 -5.33 10.22
CA GLY A 43 0.87 -4.77 11.43
C GLY A 43 2.15 -3.96 11.18
N ASN A 44 2.52 -3.77 9.92
CA ASN A 44 3.70 -3.02 9.48
C ASN A 44 3.40 -1.53 9.32
N TYR A 45 3.03 -0.87 10.42
CA TYR A 45 2.64 0.54 10.44
C TYR A 45 3.73 1.50 9.95
N GLN A 46 5.01 1.20 10.23
CA GLN A 46 6.14 2.04 9.79
C GLN A 46 6.21 2.12 8.27
N LYS A 47 6.20 0.97 7.57
CA LYS A 47 6.18 0.91 6.10
C LYS A 47 4.94 1.58 5.51
N ALA A 48 3.78 1.40 6.14
CA ALA A 48 2.56 2.06 5.70
C ALA A 48 2.69 3.59 5.74
N LEU A 49 3.22 4.14 6.84
CA LEU A 49 3.47 5.58 7.01
C LEU A 49 4.47 6.14 5.99
N GLU A 50 5.56 5.41 5.74
CA GLU A 50 6.53 5.81 4.72
C GLU A 50 5.91 5.83 3.33
N LEU A 51 5.13 4.80 2.97
CA LEU A 51 4.38 4.75 1.71
C LEU A 51 3.42 5.92 1.58
N TYR A 52 2.59 6.21 2.60
CA TYR A 52 1.69 7.37 2.59
C TYR A 52 2.44 8.69 2.41
N ARG A 53 3.57 8.89 3.10
CA ARG A 53 4.41 10.09 2.91
C ARG A 53 4.99 10.17 1.51
N ASN A 54 5.44 9.06 0.95
CA ASN A 54 6.02 9.03 -0.38
C ASN A 54 4.97 9.30 -1.46
N ILE A 55 3.76 8.74 -1.29
CA ILE A 55 2.59 9.02 -2.12
C ILE A 55 2.28 10.52 -2.10
N HIS A 56 2.18 11.11 -0.91
CA HIS A 56 1.89 12.53 -0.74
C HIS A 56 2.99 13.43 -1.35
N LYS A 57 4.26 12.99 -1.29
CA LYS A 57 5.39 13.69 -1.93
C LYS A 57 5.40 13.57 -3.45
N LYS A 58 5.08 12.40 -4.01
CA LYS A 58 5.06 12.16 -5.46
C LYS A 58 3.85 12.81 -6.13
N PHE A 59 2.73 12.85 -5.43
CA PHE A 59 1.49 13.43 -5.91
C PHE A 59 1.00 14.54 -4.97
N PRO A 60 1.71 15.67 -4.90
CA PRO A 60 1.29 16.82 -4.09
C PRO A 60 0.00 17.47 -4.61
N ALA A 61 -0.44 17.09 -5.82
CA ALA A 61 -1.63 17.61 -6.49
C ALA A 61 -2.87 16.69 -6.40
N ASN A 62 -2.79 15.52 -5.73
CA ASN A 62 -3.96 14.65 -5.59
C ASN A 62 -4.75 15.01 -4.32
N ILE A 63 -5.81 15.80 -4.51
CA ILE A 63 -6.59 16.55 -3.51
C ILE A 63 -7.45 15.64 -2.58
N GLU A 64 -7.34 14.31 -2.68
CA GLU A 64 -8.10 13.37 -1.82
C GLU A 64 -7.45 13.05 -0.46
N CYS A 65 -6.43 13.81 -0.05
CA CYS A 65 -5.96 13.79 1.33
C CYS A 65 -6.45 15.07 2.02
N LYS A 66 -7.70 15.03 2.46
CA LYS A 66 -8.23 15.94 3.48
C LYS A 66 -8.58 15.13 4.73
#